data_AF-A0A3R8KT39-F1
#
_entry.id   AF-A0A3R8KT39-F1
#
_cell.length_a   1.000
_cell.length_b   1.000
_cell.length_c   1.000
_cell.angle_alpha   90.00
_cell.angle_beta   90.00
_cell.angle_gamma   90.00
#
_symmetry.space_group_name_H-M   'P 1'
#
loop_
_entity.id
_entity.type
_entity.pdbx_description
1 polymer ?
#
loop_
_entity_poly.entity_id
_entity_poly.type
_entity_poly.pdbx_seq_one_letter_code
_entity_poly.pdbx_strand_id
1 'polypeptide(L)'
;MFYQDLGMIRYFFNHAGELDYPFLEELIGTYITPLEDYDRKHHTELLRTLKLYLSNNGSKKETERELFIHKNTLRARLSTISKVLNCNVDLLEDLFEIQLAFRLKHLFEKDGNFIS
;
A
#
# COMPACT_ATOMS: atom_id res chain seq x y z
N MET A 1 20.64 0.84 10.04
CA MET A 1 19.97 0.42 8.79
C MET A 1 20.86 0.89 7.64
N PHE A 2 21.37 -0.01 6.79
CA PHE A 2 22.33 0.39 5.75
C PHE A 2 21.60 1.16 4.64
N TYR A 3 22.10 2.36 4.31
CA TYR A 3 21.58 3.26 3.28
C TYR A 3 21.41 2.62 1.87
N GLN A 4 21.98 1.43 1.65
CA GLN A 4 21.95 0.72 0.38
C GLN A 4 20.59 0.10 0.04
N ASP A 5 19.72 -0.17 1.03
CA ASP A 5 18.40 -0.76 0.81
C ASP A 5 17.31 0.27 0.45
N LEU A 6 17.62 1.57 0.54
CA LEU A 6 16.65 2.64 0.29
C LEU A 6 16.45 2.95 -1.20
N GLY A 7 17.43 2.69 -2.07
CA GLY A 7 17.28 2.93 -3.51
C GLY A 7 16.76 4.33 -3.86
N MET A 8 15.65 4.42 -4.61
CA MET A 8 14.97 5.69 -4.95
C MET A 8 14.31 6.37 -3.73
N ILE A 9 14.03 5.63 -2.66
CA ILE A 9 13.39 6.18 -1.45
C ILE A 9 14.28 7.23 -0.78
N ARG A 10 15.60 7.20 -0.98
CA ARG A 10 16.56 8.19 -0.45
C ARG A 10 16.26 9.63 -0.89
N TYR A 11 15.63 9.82 -2.05
CA TYR A 11 15.32 11.15 -2.59
C TYR A 11 14.14 11.82 -1.88
N PHE A 12 13.39 11.07 -1.08
CA PHE A 12 12.28 11.59 -0.29
C PHE A 12 12.73 12.06 1.10
N PHE A 13 14.02 11.92 1.43
CA PHE A 13 14.62 12.50 2.63
C PHE A 13 15.17 13.89 2.34
N ASN A 14 14.89 14.82 3.24
CA ASN A 14 15.49 16.15 3.27
C ASN A 14 17.00 16.06 3.58
N HIS A 15 17.68 17.22 3.53
CA HIS A 15 19.12 17.30 3.73
C HIS A 15 19.60 16.93 5.14
N ALA A 16 18.69 16.85 6.11
CA ALA A 16 18.96 16.36 7.46
C ALA A 16 18.81 14.83 7.59
N GLY A 17 18.43 14.14 6.52
CA GLY A 17 18.17 12.69 6.54
C GLY A 17 16.82 12.33 7.16
N GLU A 18 15.90 13.30 7.25
CA GLU A 18 14.52 13.09 7.67
C GLU A 18 13.61 13.11 6.46
N LEU A 19 12.66 12.20 6.39
CA LEU A 19 11.67 12.18 5.31
C LEU A 19 10.73 13.38 5.46
N ASP A 20 10.25 13.90 4.33
CA ASP A 20 9.24 14.96 4.31
C ASP A 20 7.93 14.39 4.88
N TYR A 21 7.73 14.52 6.20
CA TYR A 21 6.58 13.96 6.93
C TYR A 21 5.22 14.31 6.31
N PRO A 22 4.97 15.55 5.84
CA PRO A 22 3.78 15.89 5.06
C PRO A 22 3.51 14.95 3.86
N PHE A 23 4.54 14.59 3.11
CA PHE A 23 4.40 13.69 1.96
C PHE A 23 4.03 12.27 2.39
N LEU A 24 4.61 11.78 3.49
CA LEU A 24 4.25 10.49 4.05
C LEU A 24 2.78 10.46 4.50
N GLU A 25 2.36 11.49 5.25
CA GLU A 25 0.97 11.63 5.70
C GLU A 25 0.01 11.67 4.52
N GLU A 26 0.34 12.39 3.45
CA GLU A 26 -0.45 12.45 2.23
C GLU A 26 -0.59 11.06 1.57
N LEU A 27 0.51 10.32 1.42
CA LEU A 27 0.48 8.97 0.84
C LEU A 27 -0.33 7.99 1.70
N ILE A 28 -0.17 8.02 3.02
CA ILE A 28 -0.93 7.18 3.95
C ILE A 28 -2.42 7.53 3.86
N GLY A 29 -2.74 8.82 3.93
CA GLY A 29 -4.11 9.34 3.82
C GLY A 29 -4.76 9.05 2.47
N THR A 30 -3.97 8.93 1.41
CA THR A 30 -4.47 8.64 0.05
C THR A 30 -4.66 7.14 -0.17
N TYR A 31 -3.71 6.29 0.24
CA TYR A 31 -3.66 4.89 -0.20
C TYR A 31 -3.92 3.85 0.89
N ILE A 32 -3.85 4.23 2.17
CA ILE A 32 -3.92 3.29 3.30
C ILE A 32 -5.14 3.58 4.16
N THR A 33 -5.27 4.80 4.68
CA THR A 33 -6.37 5.21 5.55
C THR A 33 -7.75 4.94 4.95
N PRO A 34 -8.03 5.21 3.64
CA PRO A 34 -9.35 4.96 3.09
C PRO A 34 -9.73 3.48 3.10
N LEU A 35 -8.76 2.58 2.93
CA LEU A 35 -9.00 1.13 3.00
C LEU A 35 -9.12 0.62 4.43
N GLU A 36 -8.36 1.17 5.38
CA GLU A 36 -8.52 0.88 6.82
C GLU A 36 -9.92 1.27 7.29
N ASP A 37 -10.39 2.45 6.90
CA ASP A 37 -11.73 2.94 7.19
C ASP A 37 -12.82 2.08 6.55
N TYR A 38 -12.63 1.71 5.29
CA TYR A 38 -13.56 0.85 4.57
C TYR A 38 -13.65 -0.53 5.23
N ASP A 39 -12.51 -1.16 5.53
CA ASP A 39 -12.46 -2.46 6.19
C ASP A 39 -13.11 -2.43 7.57
N ARG A 40 -12.88 -1.37 8.36
CA ARG A 40 -13.51 -1.17 9.66
C ARG A 40 -15.03 -1.00 9.55
N LYS A 41 -15.50 -0.22 8.58
CA LYS A 41 -16.91 0.10 8.39
C LYS A 41 -17.71 -1.06 7.80
N HIS A 42 -17.11 -1.81 6.89
CA HIS A 42 -17.79 -2.85 6.11
C HIS A 42 -17.39 -4.27 6.52
N HIS A 43 -16.52 -4.42 7.52
CA HIS A 43 -15.97 -5.71 7.98
C HIS A 43 -15.35 -6.52 6.83
N THR A 44 -14.58 -5.84 5.98
CA THR A 44 -13.87 -6.45 4.85
C THR A 44 -12.39 -6.64 5.15
N GLU A 45 -11.66 -7.22 4.19
CA GLU A 45 -10.20 -7.42 4.25
C GLU A 45 -9.53 -6.89 2.97
N LEU A 46 -9.97 -5.73 2.47
CA LEU A 46 -9.46 -5.11 1.25
C LEU A 46 -8.00 -4.69 1.38
N LEU A 47 -7.60 -4.12 2.52
CA LEU A 47 -6.20 -3.73 2.75
C LEU A 47 -5.28 -4.96 2.71
N ARG A 48 -5.68 -6.05 3.37
CA ARG A 48 -4.96 -7.33 3.31
C ARG A 48 -4.89 -7.87 1.89
N THR A 49 -5.99 -7.80 1.16
CA THR A 49 -6.07 -8.24 -0.25
C THR A 49 -5.09 -7.44 -1.12
N LEU A 50 -5.04 -6.12 -0.96
CA LEU A 50 -4.13 -5.25 -1.71
C LEU A 50 -2.66 -5.51 -1.37
N LYS A 51 -2.32 -5.65 -0.09
CA LYS A 51 -0.95 -6.00 0.34
C LYS A 51 -0.47 -7.29 -0.30
N LEU A 52 -1.33 -8.31 -0.34
CA LEU A 52 -0.98 -9.60 -0.95
C LEU A 52 -0.92 -9.54 -2.48
N TYR A 53 -1.79 -8.73 -3.09
CA TYR A 53 -1.76 -8.48 -4.52
C TYR A 53 -0.44 -7.84 -4.96
N LEU A 54 0.03 -6.85 -4.20
CA LEU A 54 1.32 -6.19 -4.41
C LEU A 54 2.50 -7.13 -4.18
N SER A 55 2.49 -7.93 -3.10
CA SER A 55 3.57 -8.90 -2.84
C SER A 55 3.67 -9.98 -3.92
N ASN A 56 2.56 -10.25 -4.61
CA ASN A 56 2.51 -11.15 -5.76
C ASN A 56 2.76 -10.44 -7.10
N ASN A 57 3.34 -9.24 -7.10
CA ASN A 57 3.66 -8.43 -8.29
C ASN A 57 2.45 -8.20 -9.19
N GLY A 58 1.26 -8.02 -8.61
CA GLY A 58 0.02 -7.85 -9.36
C GLY A 58 -0.54 -9.13 -9.99
N SER A 59 -0.04 -10.31 -9.63
CA SER A 59 -0.61 -11.58 -10.11
C SER A 59 -1.93 -11.89 -9.40
N LYS A 60 -3.03 -11.79 -10.15
CA LYS A 60 -4.38 -12.16 -9.67
C LYS A 60 -4.46 -13.64 -9.31
N LYS A 61 -3.80 -14.51 -10.08
CA LYS A 61 -3.80 -15.96 -9.87
C LYS A 61 -3.10 -16.35 -8.56
N GLU A 62 -1.96 -15.73 -8.29
CA GLU A 62 -1.18 -16.03 -7.09
C GLU A 62 -1.90 -15.51 -5.84
N THR A 63 -2.46 -14.31 -5.94
CA THR A 63 -3.24 -13.68 -4.88
C THR A 63 -4.51 -14.46 -4.54
N GLU A 64 -5.21 -14.99 -5.55
CA GLU A 64 -6.38 -15.85 -5.37
C GLU A 64 -6.03 -17.08 -4.54
N ARG A 65 -4.95 -17.77 -4.93
CA ARG A 65 -4.45 -18.98 -4.28
C ARG A 65 -4.05 -18.72 -2.82
N GLU A 66 -3.36 -17.62 -2.54
CA GLU A 66 -2.89 -17.32 -1.18
C GLU A 66 -3.97 -16.76 -0.25
N LEU A 67 -4.98 -16.08 -0.80
CA LEU A 67 -6.18 -15.69 -0.03
C LEU A 67 -7.17 -16.83 0.17
N PHE A 68 -7.00 -17.97 -0.53
CA PHE A 68 -7.97 -19.07 -0.56
C PHE A 68 -9.37 -18.60 -0.97
N ILE A 69 -9.45 -17.69 -1.95
CA ILE A 69 -10.71 -17.18 -2.50
C ILE A 69 -10.83 -17.58 -3.97
N HIS A 70 -12.00 -17.33 -4.57
CA HIS A 70 -12.20 -17.53 -6.00
C HIS A 70 -11.92 -16.24 -6.79
N LYS A 71 -11.52 -16.35 -8.06
CA LYS A 71 -11.23 -15.24 -8.98
C LYS A 71 -12.31 -14.15 -9.01
N ASN A 72 -13.59 -14.52 -8.90
CA ASN A 72 -14.69 -13.55 -8.93
C ASN A 72 -14.69 -12.68 -7.66
N THR A 73 -14.45 -13.30 -6.51
CA THR A 73 -14.32 -12.60 -5.23
C THR A 73 -13.12 -11.66 -5.26
N LEU A 74 -11.97 -12.13 -5.77
CA LEU A 74 -10.79 -11.29 -5.91
C LEU A 74 -11.05 -10.09 -6.83
N ARG A 75 -11.67 -10.31 -7.99
CA ARG A 75 -12.04 -9.22 -8.92
C ARG A 75 -12.97 -8.19 -8.27
N ALA A 76 -13.96 -8.64 -7.50
CA ALA A 76 -14.85 -7.73 -6.78
C ALA A 76 -14.10 -6.91 -5.72
N ARG A 77 -13.19 -7.54 -4.96
CA ARG A 77 -12.34 -6.85 -3.99
C ARG A 77 -11.42 -5.82 -4.66
N LEU A 78 -10.71 -6.19 -5.73
CA LEU A 78 -9.83 -5.29 -6.49
C LEU A 78 -10.61 -4.13 -7.12
N SER A 79 -11.80 -4.38 -7.67
CA SER A 79 -12.67 -3.32 -8.18
C SER A 79 -13.14 -2.37 -7.08
N THR A 80 -13.41 -2.89 -5.88
CA THR A 80 -13.78 -2.07 -4.72
C THR A 80 -12.58 -1.24 -4.25
N ILE A 81 -11.38 -1.83 -4.19
CA ILE A 81 -10.13 -1.12 -3.86
C ILE A 81 -9.92 0.04 -4.83
N SER A 82 -10.00 -0.20 -6.14
CA SER A 82 -9.91 0.86 -7.15
C SER A 82 -10.88 2.00 -6.94
N LYS A 83 -12.12 1.71 -6.53
CA LYS A 83 -13.13 2.74 -6.25
C LYS A 83 -12.83 3.52 -4.97
N VAL A 84 -12.42 2.82 -3.91
CA VAL A 84 -12.12 3.44 -2.61
C VAL A 84 -10.90 4.36 -2.71
N LEU A 85 -9.88 3.93 -3.46
CA LEU A 85 -8.64 4.67 -3.67
C LEU A 85 -8.68 5.64 -4.86
N ASN A 86 -9.78 5.64 -5.62
CA ASN A 86 -9.89 6.38 -6.88
C ASN A 86 -8.69 6.14 -7.84
N CYS A 87 -8.29 4.88 -7.97
CA CYS A 87 -7.15 4.45 -8.78
C CYS A 87 -7.46 3.20 -9.59
N ASN A 88 -6.55 2.80 -10.47
CA ASN A 88 -6.61 1.59 -11.26
C ASN A 88 -5.49 0.61 -10.88
N VAL A 89 -5.83 -0.40 -10.09
CA VAL A 89 -4.89 -1.44 -9.63
C VAL A 89 -4.37 -2.36 -10.74
N ASP A 90 -4.86 -2.22 -11.99
CA ASP A 90 -4.30 -2.90 -13.16
C ASP A 90 -3.24 -2.05 -13.88
N LEU A 91 -3.07 -0.77 -13.51
CA LEU A 91 -2.00 0.09 -14.00
C LEU A 91 -0.76 -0.05 -13.11
N LEU A 92 0.40 -0.22 -13.76
CA LEU A 92 1.68 -0.34 -13.05
C LEU A 92 2.05 0.95 -12.30
N GLU A 93 1.68 2.11 -12.82
CA GLU A 93 1.96 3.40 -12.21
C GLU A 93 1.23 3.56 -10.87
N ASP A 94 -0.08 3.33 -10.85
CA ASP A 94 -0.88 3.34 -9.61
C ASP A 94 -0.41 2.27 -8.62
N LEU A 95 -0.10 1.06 -9.09
CA LEU A 95 0.45 0.01 -8.22
C LEU A 95 1.79 0.40 -7.61
N PHE A 96 2.63 1.12 -8.36
CA PHE A 96 3.92 1.60 -7.87
C PHE A 96 3.75 2.64 -6.76
N GLU A 97 2.85 3.61 -6.93
CA GLU A 97 2.57 4.62 -5.89
C GLU A 97 2.04 3.99 -4.61
N ILE A 98 1.09 3.06 -4.74
CA ILE A 98 0.57 2.29 -3.60
C ILE A 98 1.69 1.48 -2.94
N GLN A 99 2.53 0.81 -3.73
CA GLN A 99 3.67 0.03 -3.24
C GLN A 99 4.66 0.89 -2.46
N LEU A 100 4.90 2.12 -2.92
CA LEU A 100 5.75 3.10 -2.26
C LEU A 100 5.15 3.50 -0.91
N ALA A 101 3.86 3.84 -0.86
CA ALA A 101 3.17 4.17 0.39
C ALA A 101 3.32 3.06 1.45
N PHE A 102 3.11 1.79 1.08
CA PHE A 102 3.31 0.66 2.01
C PHE A 102 4.75 0.49 2.47
N ARG A 103 5.73 0.66 1.58
CA ARG A 103 7.15 0.53 1.93
C ARG A 103 7.60 1.62 2.88
N LEU A 104 7.21 2.87 2.61
CA LEU A 104 7.51 3.99 3.48
C LEU A 104 6.91 3.75 4.87
N LYS A 105 5.60 3.49 4.97
CA LYS A 105 4.92 3.19 6.24
C LYS A 105 5.65 2.09 7.04
N HIS A 106 6.00 0.98 6.39
CA HIS A 106 6.71 -0.13 7.05
C HIS A 106 8.12 0.21 7.54
N LEU A 107 8.86 1.06 6.81
CA LEU A 107 10.17 1.53 7.26
C LEU A 107 10.03 2.36 8.55
N PHE A 108 9.03 3.24 8.64
CA PHE A 108 8.80 4.05 9.85
C PHE A 108 8.25 3.26 11.03
N GLU A 109 7.38 2.30 10.80
CA GLU A 109 6.92 1.38 11.86
C GLU A 109 8.10 0.63 12.51
N LYS A 110 9.16 0.36 11.74
CA LYS A 110 10.40 -0.25 12.25
C LYS A 110 11.36 0.71 12.94
N ASP A 111 11.38 1.98 12.54
CA ASP A 111 12.27 3.00 13.09
C ASP A 111 11.70 3.68 14.35
N GLY A 112 10.46 3.36 14.76
CA GLY A 112 9.86 3.80 16.02
C GLY A 112 9.31 5.23 16.03
N ASN A 113 9.35 5.92 14.89
CA ASN A 113 8.71 7.23 14.71
C ASN A 113 7.28 7.04 14.22
N PHE A 114 6.31 7.04 15.14
CA PHE A 114 4.89 7.13 14.80
C PHE A 114 4.39 8.57 14.90
N ILE A 115 3.63 9.00 13.89
CA ILE A 115 2.64 10.07 14.02
C ILE A 115 1.32 9.37 14.35
N SER A 116 0.75 9.74 15.50
CA SER A 116 -0.51 9.20 16.02
C SER A 116 -1.73 9.74 15.26
#